data_AF-A0A6V7ULY0-F1
#
_entry.id   AF-A0A6V7ULY0-F1
#
_cell.length_a   1.000
_cell.length_b   1.000
_cell.length_c   1.000
_cell.angle_alpha   90.00
_cell.angle_beta   90.00
_cell.angle_gamma   90.00
#
_symmetry.space_group_name_H-M   'P 1'
#
loop_
_entity.id
_entity.type
_entity.pdbx_description
1 polymer ?
#
loop_
_entity_poly.entity_id
_entity_poly.type
_entity_poly.pdbx_seq_one_letter_code
_entity_poly.pdbx_strand_id
1 'polypeptide(L)'
;MLLVLDDLMVGMNQNLLDTIFTKGSHNWKMSVILITQHLFSKELKIARNNSHYLLLMRNPAGALQIRTLASHLFPSRTKYFLEAYSDATKDNFGYLLVDIHPSTPELLRLRTHIYRDDENKTIVYIPK
;
A
#
# COMPACT_ATOMS: atom_id res chain seq x y z
N MET A 1 -9.33 7.04 -16.60
CA MET A 1 -7.94 7.47 -16.90
C MET A 1 -7.02 6.88 -15.84
N LEU A 2 -5.83 6.40 -16.20
CA LEU A 2 -4.84 5.88 -15.24
C LEU A 2 -3.64 6.84 -15.22
N LEU A 3 -3.30 7.35 -14.04
CA LEU A 3 -2.12 8.17 -13.80
C LEU A 3 -1.11 7.36 -13.00
N VAL A 4 0.10 7.22 -13.51
CA VAL A 4 1.21 6.55 -12.82
C VAL A 4 2.28 7.60 -12.50
N LEU A 5 2.61 7.73 -11.21
CA LEU A 5 3.62 8.65 -10.69
C LEU A 5 4.81 7.82 -10.19
N ASP A 6 5.93 7.91 -10.90
CA ASP A 6 7.18 7.20 -10.57
C ASP A 6 8.15 8.08 -9.78
N ASP A 7 9.15 7.46 -9.14
CA ASP A 7 10.08 7.88 -8.05
C ASP A 7 10.67 9.32 -8.12
N LEU A 8 10.49 10.06 -9.22
CA LEU A 8 10.86 11.47 -9.40
C LEU A 8 9.84 12.45 -8.79
N MET A 9 9.42 12.19 -7.55
CA MET A 9 8.69 13.15 -6.70
C MET A 9 9.56 14.36 -6.27
N VAL A 10 10.83 14.41 -6.67
CA VAL A 10 11.71 15.58 -6.51
C VAL A 10 11.22 16.69 -7.45
N GLY A 11 10.31 17.53 -6.94
CA GLY A 11 9.84 18.73 -7.65
C GLY A 11 8.33 18.78 -7.92
N MET A 12 7.57 17.74 -7.56
CA MET A 12 6.11 17.80 -7.68
C MET A 12 5.53 18.66 -6.54
N ASN A 13 4.68 19.63 -6.91
CA ASN A 13 4.04 20.49 -5.94
C ASN A 13 3.13 19.65 -5.02
N GLN A 14 3.36 19.71 -3.70
CA GLN A 14 2.56 19.00 -2.70
C GLN A 14 1.05 19.25 -2.89
N ASN A 15 0.65 20.48 -3.22
CA ASN A 15 -0.76 20.83 -3.42
C ASN A 15 -1.39 20.10 -4.61
N LEU A 16 -0.61 19.80 -5.65
CA LEU A 16 -1.07 19.05 -6.81
C LEU A 16 -1.32 17.58 -6.44
N LEU A 17 -0.37 16.95 -5.74
CA LEU A 17 -0.51 15.58 -5.25
C LEU A 17 -1.73 15.46 -4.32
N ASP A 18 -1.88 16.39 -3.38
CA ASP A 18 -3.01 16.42 -2.46
C ASP A 18 -4.33 16.56 -3.21
N THR A 19 -4.39 17.41 -4.24
CA THR A 19 -5.59 17.58 -5.09
C THR A 19 -5.93 16.30 -5.85
N ILE A 20 -4.92 15.63 -6.40
CA ILE A 20 -5.08 14.35 -7.13
C ILE A 20 -5.66 13.28 -6.20
N PHE A 21 -5.12 13.13 -5.00
CA PHE A 21 -5.52 12.09 -4.04
C PHE A 21 -6.80 12.41 -3.25
N THR A 22 -7.25 13.67 -3.17
CA THR A 22 -8.48 14.05 -2.45
C THR A 22 -9.67 14.28 -3.38
N LYS A 23 -9.47 15.04 -4.48
CA LYS A 23 -10.55 15.44 -5.39
C LYS A 23 -10.49 14.70 -6.72
N GLY A 24 -9.29 14.39 -7.20
CA GLY A 24 -9.07 13.85 -8.54
C GLY A 24 -9.62 12.45 -8.75
N SER A 25 -9.49 11.55 -7.77
CA SER A 25 -9.93 10.15 -7.91
C SER A 25 -11.44 10.03 -8.20
N HIS A 26 -12.27 10.68 -7.38
CA HIS A 26 -13.72 10.62 -7.49
C HIS A 26 -14.29 11.56 -8.57
N ASN A 27 -13.85 12.81 -8.62
CA ASN A 27 -14.45 13.79 -9.52
C ASN A 27 -13.97 13.67 -10.96
N TRP A 28 -12.77 13.13 -11.19
CA TRP A 28 -12.17 13.04 -12.53
C TRP A 28 -12.15 11.61 -13.09
N LYS A 29 -12.83 10.65 -12.43
CA LYS A 29 -12.88 9.23 -12.83
C LYS A 29 -11.48 8.68 -13.16
N MET A 30 -10.54 8.93 -12.26
CA MET A 30 -9.13 8.64 -12.44
C MET A 30 -8.63 7.66 -11.36
N SER A 31 -7.89 6.65 -11.79
CA SER A 31 -7.10 5.80 -10.89
C SER A 31 -5.66 6.32 -10.86
N VAL A 32 -5.06 6.32 -9.67
CA VAL A 32 -3.70 6.83 -9.46
C VAL A 32 -2.85 5.73 -8.85
N ILE A 33 -1.68 5.48 -9.46
CA ILE A 33 -0.64 4.62 -8.91
C ILE A 33 0.54 5.51 -8.57
N LEU A 34 0.97 5.46 -7.31
CA LEU A 34 2.16 6.15 -6.83
C LEU A 34 3.20 5.11 -6.42
N ILE A 35 4.39 5.22 -7.00
CA ILE A 35 5.56 4.39 -6.71
C ILE A 35 6.53 5.24 -5.89
N THR A 36 6.98 4.73 -4.74
CA THR A 36 7.88 5.46 -3.84
C THR A 36 8.74 4.52 -3.00
N GLN A 37 9.98 4.92 -2.74
CA GLN A 37 10.89 4.23 -1.81
C GLN A 37 10.64 4.61 -0.33
N HIS A 38 10.01 5.77 -0.09
CA HIS A 38 9.87 6.36 1.25
C HIS A 38 8.40 6.62 1.58
N LEU A 39 7.77 5.69 2.30
CA LEU A 39 6.34 5.76 2.62
C LEU A 39 5.97 6.89 3.59
N PHE A 40 6.92 7.34 4.42
CA PHE A 40 6.69 8.33 5.48
C PHE A 40 7.21 9.73 5.18
N SER A 41 7.51 10.05 3.93
CA SER A 41 7.77 11.42 3.50
C SER A 41 6.55 12.33 3.80
N LYS A 42 6.82 13.57 4.22
CA LYS A 42 5.78 14.51 4.68
C LYS A 42 4.77 14.81 3.59
N GLU A 43 5.26 14.92 2.37
CA GLU A 43 4.54 15.20 1.13
C GLU A 43 3.53 14.09 0.79
N LEU A 44 3.81 12.85 1.22
CA LEU A 44 2.98 11.69 0.89
C LEU A 44 1.92 11.37 1.95
N LYS A 45 1.79 12.18 3.00
CA LYS A 45 0.85 11.92 4.09
C LYS A 45 -0.60 11.84 3.60
N ILE A 46 -1.03 12.77 2.75
CA ILE A 46 -2.40 12.80 2.24
C ILE A 46 -2.64 11.66 1.26
N ALA A 47 -1.69 11.41 0.35
CA ALA A 47 -1.77 10.26 -0.55
C ALA A 47 -1.90 8.95 0.22
N ARG A 48 -1.01 8.69 1.20
CA ARG A 48 -1.05 7.48 2.03
C ARG A 48 -2.37 7.32 2.77
N ASN A 49 -2.94 8.40 3.30
CA ASN A 49 -4.20 8.34 4.06
C ASN A 49 -5.45 8.15 3.18
N ASN A 50 -5.40 8.56 1.91
CA ASN A 50 -6.52 8.48 0.98
C ASN A 50 -6.38 7.33 -0.05
N SER A 51 -5.25 6.61 -0.04
CA SER A 51 -5.08 5.41 -0.84
C SER A 51 -6.09 4.33 -0.41
N HIS A 52 -6.65 3.62 -1.38
CA HIS A 52 -7.47 2.42 -1.12
C HIS A 52 -6.63 1.15 -0.99
N TYR A 53 -5.46 1.15 -1.62
CA TYR A 53 -4.57 0.00 -1.70
C TYR A 53 -3.13 0.46 -1.46
N LEU A 54 -2.37 -0.34 -0.71
CA LEU A 54 -0.92 -0.22 -0.60
C LEU A 54 -0.30 -1.54 -1.05
N LEU A 55 0.66 -1.50 -1.95
CA LEU A 55 1.44 -2.66 -2.36
C LEU A 55 2.83 -2.53 -1.73
N LEU A 56 3.13 -3.38 -0.74
CA LEU A 56 4.36 -3.29 0.03
C LEU A 56 5.35 -4.37 -0.43
N MET A 57 6.46 -3.95 -1.03
CA MET A 57 7.55 -4.84 -1.42
C MET A 57 8.61 -4.92 -0.31
N ARG A 58 9.52 -5.89 -0.42
CA ARG A 58 10.62 -6.07 0.53
C ARG A 58 11.50 -4.81 0.61
N ASN A 59 11.49 -4.14 1.76
CA ASN A 59 12.37 -3.02 2.08
C ASN A 59 13.15 -3.27 3.39
N PRO A 60 14.39 -3.79 3.32
CA PRO A 60 15.20 -4.07 4.52
C PRO A 60 15.51 -2.81 5.35
N ALA A 61 15.77 -1.67 4.71
CA ALA A 61 16.03 -0.40 5.39
C ALA A 61 14.75 0.23 5.98
N GLY A 62 13.58 -0.19 5.49
CA GLY A 62 12.27 0.33 5.85
C GLY A 62 11.57 -0.42 6.99
N ALA A 63 12.23 -1.32 7.72
CA ALA A 63 11.57 -2.16 8.74
C ALA A 63 10.76 -1.35 9.78
N LEU A 64 11.29 -0.20 10.22
CA LEU A 64 10.56 0.70 11.12
C LEU A 64 9.34 1.33 10.45
N GLN A 65 9.44 1.70 9.17
CA GLN A 65 8.31 2.23 8.41
C GLN A 65 7.18 1.19 8.32
N ILE A 66 7.51 -0.07 8.03
CA ILE A 66 6.53 -1.16 7.98
C ILE A 66 5.86 -1.35 9.34
N ARG A 67 6.63 -1.35 10.45
CA ARG A 67 6.07 -1.43 11.81
C ARG A 67 5.14 -0.26 12.13
N THR A 68 5.52 0.97 11.79
CA THR A 68 4.69 2.16 12.01
C THR A 68 3.39 2.07 11.21
N LEU A 69 3.46 1.64 9.95
CA LEU A 69 2.28 1.42 9.11
C LEU A 69 1.36 0.36 9.73
N ALA A 70 1.92 -0.77 10.17
CA ALA A 70 1.20 -1.85 10.82
C ALA A 70 0.44 -1.35 12.06
N SER A 71 1.08 -0.54 12.91
CA SER A 71 0.45 0.03 14.09
C SER A 71 -0.67 1.04 13.76
N HIS A 72 -0.54 1.80 12.66
CA HIS A 72 -1.59 2.72 12.23
C HIS A 72 -2.80 2.00 11.64
N LEU A 73 -2.59 0.95 10.85
CA LEU A 73 -3.66 0.24 10.14
C LEU A 73 -4.28 -0.89 10.97
N PHE A 74 -3.50 -1.52 11.84
CA PHE A 74 -3.88 -2.69 12.66
C PHE A 74 -3.41 -2.52 14.11
N PRO A 75 -3.85 -1.49 14.86
CA PRO A 75 -3.30 -1.13 16.17
C PRO A 75 -3.34 -2.27 17.20
N SER A 76 -4.39 -3.10 17.19
CA SER A 76 -4.51 -4.27 18.08
C SER A 76 -3.97 -5.57 17.48
N ARG A 77 -3.47 -5.53 16.23
CA ARG A 77 -3.05 -6.70 15.45
C ARG A 77 -1.76 -6.47 14.67
N THR A 78 -0.87 -5.60 15.18
CA THR A 78 0.41 -5.27 14.54
C THR A 78 1.25 -6.51 14.25
N LYS A 79 1.28 -7.48 15.18
CA LYS A 79 2.01 -8.74 15.00
C LYS A 79 1.52 -9.53 13.80
N TYR A 80 0.20 -9.67 13.64
CA TYR A 80 -0.42 -10.34 12.49
C TYR A 80 -0.02 -9.69 11.17
N PHE A 81 -0.04 -8.35 11.10
CA PHE A 81 0.39 -7.64 9.90
C PHE A 81 1.87 -7.89 9.57
N LEU A 82 2.74 -7.84 10.58
CA LEU A 82 4.19 -8.05 10.39
C LEU A 82 4.50 -9.49 9.95
N GLU A 83 3.79 -10.48 10.48
CA GLU A 83 3.91 -11.87 10.04
C GLU A 83 3.46 -12.05 8.59
N ALA A 84 2.32 -11.46 8.20
CA ALA A 84 1.83 -11.46 6.83
C ALA A 84 2.82 -10.80 5.85
N TYR A 85 3.37 -9.64 6.22
CA TYR A 85 4.40 -8.97 5.42
C TYR A 85 5.67 -9.81 5.29
N SER A 86 6.12 -10.43 6.38
CA SER A 86 7.33 -11.25 6.37
C SER A 86 7.18 -12.49 5.48
N ASP A 87 6.02 -13.15 5.50
CA ASP A 87 5.77 -14.30 4.63
C ASP A 87 5.58 -13.87 3.16
N ALA A 88 4.80 -12.82 2.91
CA ALA A 88 4.54 -12.31 1.56
C ALA A 88 5.78 -11.75 0.84
N THR A 89 6.81 -11.36 1.59
CA THR A 89 8.06 -10.78 1.08
C THR A 89 9.29 -11.66 1.32
N LYS A 90 9.09 -12.94 1.64
CA LYS A 90 10.18 -13.89 1.88
C LYS A 90 11.01 -14.14 0.61
N ASP A 91 10.33 -14.24 -0.53
CA ASP A 91 10.91 -14.51 -1.84
C ASP A 91 11.23 -13.19 -2.58
N ASN A 92 12.12 -13.27 -3.57
CA ASN A 92 12.43 -12.13 -4.43
C ASN A 92 11.16 -11.67 -5.16
N PHE A 93 11.00 -10.35 -5.27
CA PHE A 93 9.82 -9.70 -5.88
C PHE A 93 8.49 -9.97 -5.15
N GLY A 94 8.52 -10.59 -3.96
CA GLY A 94 7.35 -10.76 -3.11
C GLY A 94 6.78 -9.42 -2.64
N TYR A 95 5.46 -9.40 -2.46
CA TYR A 95 4.72 -8.20 -2.07
C TYR A 95 3.52 -8.56 -1.18
N LEU A 96 3.15 -7.62 -0.30
CA LEU A 96 1.88 -7.65 0.43
C LEU A 96 0.96 -6.57 -0.11
N LEU A 97 -0.20 -6.98 -0.64
CA LEU A 97 -1.32 -6.07 -0.88
C LEU A 97 -2.05 -5.82 0.44
N VAL A 98 -2.12 -4.55 0.82
CA VAL A 98 -2.93 -4.05 1.92
C VAL A 98 -4.12 -3.30 1.34
N ASP A 99 -5.31 -3.88 1.48
CA ASP A 99 -6.58 -3.30 1.07
C ASP A 99 -7.23 -2.59 2.26
N ILE A 100 -7.31 -1.26 2.16
CA ILE A 100 -7.88 -0.37 3.16
C ILE A 100 -9.17 0.30 2.64
N HIS A 101 -9.74 -0.22 1.55
CA HIS A 101 -11.02 0.27 1.05
C HIS A 101 -12.13 -0.03 2.07
N PRO A 102 -13.02 0.94 2.38
CA PRO A 102 -14.00 0.80 3.46
C PRO A 102 -15.01 -0.32 3.25
N SER A 103 -15.29 -0.71 2.00
CA SER A 103 -16.19 -1.82 1.68
C SER A 103 -15.53 -3.20 1.70
N THR A 104 -14.21 -3.28 1.89
CA THR A 104 -13.50 -4.56 1.87
C THR A 104 -13.69 -5.29 3.20
N PRO A 105 -14.17 -6.55 3.19
CA PRO A 105 -14.26 -7.39 4.38
C PRO A 105 -12.91 -7.52 5.07
N GLU A 106 -12.90 -7.52 6.41
CA GLU A 106 -11.67 -7.52 7.20
C GLU A 106 -10.73 -8.69 6.85
N LEU A 107 -11.29 -9.86 6.55
CA LEU A 107 -10.55 -11.06 6.16
C LEU A 107 -9.82 -10.93 4.83
N LEU A 108 -10.20 -9.99 3.95
CA LEU A 108 -9.62 -9.81 2.63
C LEU A 108 -8.59 -8.67 2.56
N ARG A 109 -8.25 -8.07 3.71
CA ARG A 109 -7.40 -6.88 3.76
C ARG A 109 -5.93 -7.14 3.44
N LEU A 110 -5.41 -8.32 3.77
CA LEU A 110 -4.00 -8.67 3.54
C LEU A 110 -3.91 -9.84 2.57
N ARG A 111 -3.29 -9.62 1.40
CA ARG A 111 -3.21 -10.60 0.30
C ARG A 111 -1.86 -10.58 -0.41
N THR A 112 -1.49 -11.69 -1.04
CA THR A 112 -0.39 -11.75 -2.02
C THR A 112 -0.76 -12.69 -3.18
N HIS A 113 0.06 -12.73 -4.23
CA HIS A 113 -0.20 -13.47 -5.48
C HIS A 113 -1.55 -13.10 -6.10
N ILE A 114 -1.77 -11.80 -6.33
CA ILE A 114 -3.01 -11.25 -6.90
C ILE A 114 -2.96 -11.20 -8.44
N TYR A 115 -1.79 -11.41 -9.04
CA TYR A 115 -1.64 -11.43 -10.49
C TYR A 115 -2.07 -12.79 -11.06
N ARG A 116 -2.74 -12.78 -12.21
CA ARG A 116 -3.28 -13.99 -12.86
C ARG A 116 -2.20 -14.91 -13.43
N ASP A 117 -1.04 -14.35 -13.74
CA ASP A 117 0.07 -15.07 -14.38
C ASP A 117 1.01 -15.73 -13.37
N ASP A 118 0.83 -15.47 -12.06
CA ASP A 118 1.46 -16.27 -11.03
C ASP A 118 0.81 -17.66 -11.05
N GLU A 119 1.59 -18.73 -11.27
CA GLU A 119 1.12 -20.12 -11.10
C GLU A 119 0.57 -20.39 -9.68
N ASN A 120 0.86 -19.46 -8.76
CA ASN A 120 0.45 -19.49 -7.36
C ASN A 120 -0.97 -18.95 -7.17
N LYS A 121 -1.75 -19.67 -6.36
CA LYS A 121 -3.06 -19.19 -5.89
C LYS A 121 -2.87 -17.96 -4.99
N THR A 122 -3.79 -17.00 -5.10
CA THR A 122 -3.87 -15.87 -4.17
C THR A 122 -3.90 -16.37 -2.73
N ILE A 123 -3.00 -15.83 -1.91
CA ILE A 123 -2.92 -16.13 -0.49
C ILE A 123 -3.60 -14.99 0.26
N VAL A 124 -4.48 -15.35 1.19
CA VAL A 124 -5.19 -14.42 2.08
C VAL A 124 -4.71 -14.67 3.51
N TYR A 125 -4.22 -13.63 4.18
CA TYR A 125 -3.75 -13.74 5.55
C TYR A 125 -4.90 -13.49 6.52
N ILE A 126 -5.24 -14.48 7.34
CA ILE A 126 -6.34 -14.41 8.31
C ILE A 126 -5.77 -14.21 9.73
N PRO A 127 -6.32 -13.29 10.54
CA PRO A 127 -5.92 -13.14 11.94
C PRO A 127 -6.25 -14.41 12.74
N LYS A 128 -5.35 -14.80 13.64
CA LYS A 128 -5.56 -15.92 14.58
C LYS A 128 -6.49 -15.52 15.73
#